data_AF-A0AAV6AJS6-F1
#
_entry.id   AF-A0AAV6AJS6-F1
#
_cell.length_a   1.000
_cell.length_b   1.000
_cell.length_c   1.000
_cell.angle_alpha   90.00
_cell.angle_beta   90.00
_cell.angle_gamma   90.00
#
_symmetry.space_group_name_H-M   'P 1'
#
loop_
_entity.id
_entity.type
_entity.pdbx_description
1 polymer ?
#
loop_
_entity_poly.entity_id
_entity_poly.type
_entity_poly.pdbx_seq_one_letter_code
_entity_poly.pdbx_strand_id
1 'polypeptide(L)'
;MSSPYDNLPSERFWRTGVAEQQPSSVQNLYRKRFALGPQDRIATAGSCFAQHIARNLSANGHRVLDAEPAPRGMSSKSAHRFGYGVYSARYGNIYHTRRLLQLVQEVKGRFQPEDWIWEKNGRWYDALRPGVEPDGLATKAEVVAMRAAHLIRVKKLFKEMTVFVFTMGLTEAWVHRPSGTVYPLGPGTLCGEYDPGVHAFVNFTHKQVVDDFSATRELLRSFNPNLK
;
A
#
# COMPACT_ATOMS: atom_id res chain seq x y z
N MET A 1 0.25 35.04 -16.39
CA MET A 1 0.11 33.58 -16.55
C MET A 1 -1.31 33.22 -16.19
N SER A 2 -2.03 32.47 -17.02
CA SER A 2 -3.34 31.94 -16.64
C SER A 2 -3.12 30.76 -15.69
N SER A 3 -3.80 30.78 -14.55
CA SER A 3 -3.82 29.64 -13.65
C SER A 3 -4.62 28.50 -14.30
N PRO A 4 -4.23 27.22 -14.08
CA PRO A 4 -4.96 26.07 -14.62
C PRO A 4 -6.39 25.95 -14.09
N TYR A 5 -6.78 26.78 -13.11
CA TYR A 5 -8.10 26.81 -12.51
C TYR A 5 -9.00 27.93 -13.06
N ASP A 6 -8.46 28.91 -13.80
CA ASP A 6 -9.17 30.17 -14.10
C ASP A 6 -10.49 29.98 -14.88
N ASN A 7 -10.59 28.94 -15.70
CA ASN A 7 -11.75 28.66 -16.56
C ASN A 7 -12.52 27.41 -16.14
N LEU A 8 -12.39 26.97 -14.89
CA LEU A 8 -13.14 25.82 -14.39
C LEU A 8 -14.56 26.23 -13.95
N PRO A 9 -15.57 25.36 -14.16
CA PRO A 9 -16.92 25.57 -13.65
C PRO A 9 -16.97 25.73 -12.12
N SER A 10 -18.01 26.40 -11.60
CA SER A 10 -18.15 26.69 -10.17
C SER A 10 -18.24 25.43 -9.30
N GLU A 11 -18.76 24.32 -9.83
CA GLU A 11 -18.79 23.02 -9.14
C GLU A 11 -17.40 22.40 -8.92
N ARG A 12 -16.34 22.93 -9.56
CA ARG A 12 -14.95 22.49 -9.37
C ARG A 12 -14.27 23.14 -8.16
N PHE A 13 -14.91 24.11 -7.52
CA PHE A 13 -14.37 24.78 -6.34
C PHE A 13 -15.23 24.46 -5.12
N TRP A 14 -14.58 24.12 -3.99
CA TRP A 14 -15.29 23.73 -2.77
C TRP A 14 -16.26 24.82 -2.28
N ARG A 15 -15.86 26.09 -2.35
CA ARG A 15 -16.68 27.20 -1.89
C ARG A 15 -17.99 27.29 -2.67
N THR A 16 -17.91 27.44 -3.98
CA THR A 16 -19.09 27.67 -4.85
C THR A 16 -19.85 26.39 -5.19
N GLY A 17 -19.19 25.24 -5.21
CA GLY A 17 -19.79 23.94 -5.53
C GLY A 17 -20.38 23.19 -4.34
N VAL A 18 -19.97 23.52 -3.11
CA VAL A 18 -20.41 22.82 -1.89
C VAL A 18 -20.78 23.78 -0.76
N ALA A 19 -19.85 24.62 -0.30
CA ALA A 19 -20.03 25.38 0.94
C ALA A 19 -21.15 26.44 0.86
N GLU A 20 -21.31 27.08 -0.29
CA GLU A 20 -22.35 28.09 -0.55
C GLU A 20 -23.65 27.47 -1.10
N GLN A 21 -23.64 26.17 -1.43
CA GLN A 21 -24.83 25.46 -1.92
C GLN A 21 -25.68 24.98 -0.75
N GLN A 22 -27.00 24.86 -0.96
CA GLN A 22 -27.80 24.12 -0.01
C GLN A 22 -27.43 22.63 -0.06
N PRO A 23 -27.33 21.91 1.06
CA PRO A 23 -26.91 20.50 1.06
C PRO A 23 -27.71 19.59 0.12
N SER A 24 -29.00 19.88 -0.04
CA SER A 24 -29.90 19.16 -0.97
C SER A 24 -29.74 19.56 -2.45
N SER A 25 -29.10 20.70 -2.73
CA SER A 25 -28.91 21.23 -4.09
C SER A 25 -27.52 20.93 -4.67
N VAL A 26 -26.62 20.32 -3.90
CA VAL A 26 -25.29 19.92 -4.39
C VAL A 26 -25.46 18.86 -5.49
N GLN A 27 -25.19 19.26 -6.73
CA GLN A 27 -25.22 18.38 -7.91
C GLN A 27 -23.81 18.15 -8.44
N ASN A 28 -23.63 17.07 -9.19
CA ASN A 28 -22.37 16.77 -9.89
C ASN A 28 -21.10 16.73 -9.02
N LEU A 29 -21.23 16.52 -7.70
CA LEU A 29 -20.10 16.39 -6.78
C LEU A 29 -19.11 15.32 -7.23
N TYR A 30 -19.63 14.25 -7.84
CA TYR A 30 -18.84 13.17 -8.38
C TYR A 30 -19.47 12.58 -9.64
N ARG A 31 -18.67 12.44 -10.70
CA ARG A 31 -19.02 11.66 -11.89
C ARG A 31 -18.14 10.42 -11.93
N LYS A 32 -18.76 9.24 -11.85
CA LYS A 32 -18.04 7.97 -11.92
C LYS A 32 -17.33 7.82 -13.26
N ARG A 33 -16.03 7.47 -13.22
CA ARG A 33 -15.26 7.10 -14.41
C ARG A 33 -15.68 5.73 -14.95
N PHE A 34 -15.97 4.81 -14.02
CA PHE A 34 -16.49 3.47 -14.30
C PHE A 34 -17.39 3.03 -13.14
N ALA A 35 -18.24 2.02 -13.38
CA ALA A 35 -19.05 1.40 -12.33
C ALA A 35 -18.30 0.24 -11.67
N LEU A 36 -18.52 0.06 -10.37
CA LEU A 36 -18.16 -1.16 -9.64
C LEU A 36 -19.33 -2.13 -9.74
N GLY A 37 -19.10 -3.28 -10.37
CA GLY A 37 -20.08 -4.36 -10.51
C GLY A 37 -19.91 -5.44 -9.45
N PRO A 38 -20.89 -6.36 -9.33
CA PRO A 38 -20.84 -7.47 -8.36
C PRO A 38 -19.69 -8.45 -8.61
N GLN A 39 -19.15 -8.49 -9.84
CA GLN A 39 -18.01 -9.34 -10.21
C GLN A 39 -16.65 -8.66 -9.99
N ASP A 40 -16.62 -7.36 -9.65
CA ASP A 40 -15.35 -6.68 -9.40
C ASP A 40 -14.72 -7.21 -8.10
N ARG A 41 -13.45 -7.57 -8.19
CA ARG A 41 -12.62 -8.06 -7.09
C ARG A 41 -11.68 -6.95 -6.68
N ILE A 42 -11.97 -6.33 -5.54
CA ILE A 42 -11.29 -5.12 -5.09
C ILE A 42 -10.12 -5.51 -4.21
N ALA A 43 -8.91 -5.10 -4.58
CA ALA A 43 -7.77 -5.08 -3.70
C ALA A 43 -7.54 -3.66 -3.19
N THR A 44 -7.23 -3.52 -1.92
CA THR A 44 -6.79 -2.24 -1.34
C THR A 44 -5.31 -2.34 -0.98
N ALA A 45 -4.60 -1.19 -0.95
CA ALA A 45 -3.29 -1.00 -0.35
C ALA A 45 -3.01 0.49 -0.09
N GLY A 46 -2.02 0.79 0.74
CA GLY A 46 -1.59 2.17 0.95
C GLY A 46 -1.41 2.54 2.41
N SER A 47 -1.77 3.78 2.71
CA SER A 47 -1.86 4.33 4.07
C SER A 47 -2.94 3.67 4.93
N CYS A 48 -3.06 4.08 6.21
CA CYS A 48 -4.14 3.64 7.10
C CYS A 48 -5.54 3.94 6.55
N PHE A 49 -5.67 4.92 5.65
CA PHE A 49 -6.95 5.25 5.01
C PHE A 49 -7.48 4.11 4.13
N ALA A 50 -6.60 3.32 3.50
CA ALA A 50 -7.02 2.15 2.72
C ALA A 50 -7.74 1.10 3.58
N GLN A 51 -7.43 1.00 4.88
CA GLN A 51 -8.14 0.10 5.81
C GLN A 51 -9.60 0.50 5.96
N HIS A 52 -9.87 1.80 6.07
CA HIS A 52 -11.23 2.33 6.13
C HIS A 52 -11.98 2.10 4.83
N ILE A 53 -11.33 2.24 3.67
CA ILE A 53 -11.95 1.95 2.37
C ILE A 53 -12.30 0.46 2.29
N ALA A 54 -11.36 -0.44 2.61
CA ALA A 54 -11.60 -1.88 2.60
C ALA A 54 -12.78 -2.26 3.49
N ARG A 55 -12.80 -1.78 4.74
CA ARG A 55 -13.88 -2.04 5.70
C ARG A 55 -15.24 -1.56 5.20
N ASN A 56 -15.31 -0.34 4.67
CA ASN A 56 -16.58 0.22 4.18
C ASN A 56 -17.07 -0.49 2.92
N LEU A 57 -16.18 -0.83 1.98
CA LEU A 57 -16.55 -1.58 0.78
C LEU A 57 -17.12 -2.96 1.15
N SER A 58 -16.45 -3.69 2.04
CA SER A 58 -16.95 -4.98 2.53
C SER A 58 -18.29 -4.85 3.24
N ALA A 59 -18.47 -3.85 4.10
CA ALA A 59 -19.73 -3.60 4.82
C ALA A 59 -20.90 -3.25 3.87
N ASN A 60 -20.60 -2.73 2.67
CA ASN A 60 -21.58 -2.41 1.64
C ASN A 60 -21.71 -3.52 0.56
N GLY A 61 -21.24 -4.74 0.86
CA GLY A 61 -21.44 -5.91 0.00
C GLY A 61 -20.50 -6.01 -1.20
N HIS A 62 -19.47 -5.16 -1.30
CA HIS A 62 -18.45 -5.32 -2.34
C HIS A 62 -17.48 -6.46 -2.01
N ARG A 63 -16.97 -7.11 -3.05
CA ARG A 63 -15.99 -8.20 -2.92
C ARG A 63 -14.57 -7.66 -2.74
N VAL A 64 -14.20 -7.38 -1.50
CA VAL A 64 -12.81 -7.06 -1.14
C VAL A 64 -12.02 -8.37 -0.98
N LEU A 65 -10.88 -8.48 -1.66
CA LEU A 65 -10.00 -9.64 -1.58
C LEU A 65 -9.18 -9.62 -0.29
N ASP A 66 -8.96 -10.80 0.29
CA ASP A 66 -8.00 -11.06 1.37
C ASP A 66 -7.14 -12.28 0.96
N ALA A 67 -5.86 -12.02 0.65
CA ALA A 67 -4.93 -13.05 0.20
C ALA A 67 -4.25 -13.82 1.36
N GLU A 68 -4.33 -13.28 2.57
CA GLU A 68 -3.69 -13.79 3.77
C GLU A 68 -4.67 -13.74 4.95
N PRO A 69 -5.75 -14.54 4.92
CA PRO A 69 -6.76 -14.52 5.97
C PRO A 69 -6.20 -15.03 7.29
N ALA A 70 -6.80 -14.57 8.40
CA ALA A 70 -6.46 -15.04 9.73
C ALA A 70 -6.65 -16.56 9.85
N PRO A 71 -5.73 -17.28 10.54
CA PRO A 71 -5.91 -18.69 10.85
C PRO A 71 -7.24 -18.96 11.57
N ARG A 72 -7.85 -20.10 11.28
CA ARG A 72 -9.11 -20.51 11.92
C ARG A 72 -8.92 -20.58 13.44
N GLY A 73 -9.83 -19.96 14.18
CA GLY A 73 -9.81 -19.92 15.64
C GLY A 73 -9.00 -18.75 16.24
N MET A 74 -8.29 -17.96 15.42
CA MET A 74 -7.63 -16.75 15.89
C MET A 74 -8.67 -15.68 16.27
N SER A 75 -8.52 -15.07 17.44
CA SER A 75 -9.37 -13.95 17.86
C SER A 75 -9.20 -12.75 16.94
N SER A 76 -10.24 -11.92 16.79
CA SER A 76 -10.15 -10.67 16.00
C SER A 76 -9.06 -9.72 16.51
N LYS A 77 -8.86 -9.65 17.84
CA LYS A 77 -7.79 -8.86 18.47
C LYS A 77 -6.41 -9.36 18.06
N SER A 78 -6.19 -10.67 18.12
CA SER A 78 -4.91 -11.28 17.69
C SER A 78 -4.72 -11.12 16.18
N ALA A 79 -5.75 -11.37 15.38
CA ALA A 79 -5.71 -11.20 13.93
C ALA A 79 -5.24 -9.79 13.56
N HIS A 80 -5.88 -8.76 14.13
CA HIS A 80 -5.53 -7.37 13.88
C HIS A 80 -4.09 -7.04 14.34
N ARG A 81 -3.68 -7.52 15.53
CA ARG A 81 -2.32 -7.31 16.05
C ARG A 81 -1.22 -7.85 15.12
N PHE A 82 -1.48 -8.96 14.44
CA PHE A 82 -0.56 -9.57 13.47
C PHE A 82 -0.84 -9.14 12.02
N GLY A 83 -1.64 -8.09 11.80
CA GLY A 83 -1.90 -7.50 10.49
C GLY A 83 -2.88 -8.28 9.60
N TYR A 84 -3.58 -9.29 10.10
CA TYR A 84 -4.61 -10.03 9.36
C TYR A 84 -5.88 -9.20 9.20
N GLY A 85 -6.50 -9.27 8.02
CA GLY A 85 -7.77 -8.58 7.72
C GLY A 85 -7.71 -7.05 7.73
N VAL A 86 -6.51 -6.46 7.79
CA VAL A 86 -6.30 -5.00 7.76
C VAL A 86 -6.39 -4.46 6.33
N TYR A 87 -5.93 -5.27 5.40
CA TYR A 87 -5.64 -4.96 4.01
C TYR A 87 -5.93 -6.19 3.15
N SER A 88 -5.75 -6.08 1.82
CA SER A 88 -5.92 -7.25 0.94
C SER A 88 -4.77 -8.27 0.99
N ALA A 89 -3.68 -7.95 1.68
CA ALA A 89 -2.59 -8.85 2.06
C ALA A 89 -1.83 -8.24 3.25
N ARG A 90 -1.03 -9.04 3.95
CA ARG A 90 -0.24 -8.61 5.14
C ARG A 90 1.06 -7.91 4.71
N TYR A 91 0.97 -6.90 3.85
CA TYR A 91 2.13 -6.07 3.44
C TYR A 91 2.38 -4.87 4.38
N GLY A 92 1.52 -4.63 5.38
CA GLY A 92 1.61 -3.46 6.26
C GLY A 92 1.20 -2.16 5.56
N ASN A 93 1.70 -1.01 6.01
CA ASN A 93 1.42 0.26 5.33
C ASN A 93 2.37 0.44 4.15
N ILE A 94 1.85 0.88 3.01
CA ILE A 94 2.64 1.24 1.82
C ILE A 94 2.40 2.71 1.53
N TYR A 95 3.17 3.60 2.15
CA TYR A 95 2.95 5.04 1.99
C TYR A 95 3.48 5.60 0.67
N HIS A 96 4.51 4.97 0.12
CA HIS A 96 5.30 5.49 -0.98
C HIS A 96 5.03 4.71 -2.27
N THR A 97 4.87 5.41 -3.39
CA THR A 97 4.74 4.79 -4.71
C THR A 97 5.98 3.95 -5.07
N ARG A 98 7.19 4.40 -4.69
CA ARG A 98 8.42 3.61 -4.87
C ARG A 98 8.38 2.27 -4.13
N ARG A 99 7.87 2.22 -2.89
CA ARG A 99 7.76 0.96 -2.14
C ARG A 99 6.74 0.02 -2.78
N LEU A 100 5.61 0.56 -3.25
CA LEU A 100 4.64 -0.22 -4.02
C LEU A 100 5.26 -0.80 -5.29
N LEU A 101 5.99 0.02 -6.06
CA LEU A 101 6.71 -0.40 -7.26
C LEU A 101 7.67 -1.55 -6.95
N GLN A 102 8.49 -1.41 -5.90
CA GLN A 102 9.42 -2.45 -5.46
C GLN A 102 8.73 -3.75 -5.07
N LEU A 103 7.57 -3.69 -4.38
CA LEU A 103 6.79 -4.88 -4.07
C LEU A 103 6.31 -5.60 -5.35
N VAL A 104 5.82 -4.86 -6.34
CA VAL A 104 5.38 -5.45 -7.61
C VAL A 104 6.57 -6.03 -8.40
N GLN A 105 7.72 -5.35 -8.38
CA GLN A 105 8.95 -5.85 -9.01
C GLN A 105 9.47 -7.11 -8.32
N GLU A 106 9.47 -7.16 -6.99
CA GLU A 106 9.86 -8.31 -6.17
C GLU A 106 8.98 -9.53 -6.48
N VAL A 107 7.66 -9.35 -6.53
CA VAL A 107 6.71 -10.40 -6.95
C VAL A 107 6.97 -10.92 -8.37
N LYS A 108 7.53 -10.09 -9.25
CA LYS A 108 7.95 -10.47 -10.62
C LYS A 108 9.39 -10.98 -10.70
N GLY A 109 10.14 -11.02 -9.61
CA GLY A 109 11.57 -11.38 -9.60
C GLY A 109 12.47 -10.36 -10.29
N ARG A 110 12.04 -9.10 -10.40
CA ARG A 110 12.78 -7.99 -11.04
C ARG A 110 13.52 -7.11 -10.03
N PHE A 111 13.28 -7.32 -8.74
CA PHE A 111 13.91 -6.61 -7.65
C PHE A 111 14.13 -7.57 -6.51
N GLN A 112 15.34 -7.57 -5.95
CA GLN A 112 15.68 -8.31 -4.74
C GLN A 112 16.07 -7.26 -3.69
N PRO A 113 15.29 -7.11 -2.60
CA PRO A 113 15.69 -6.21 -1.55
C PRO A 113 16.98 -6.70 -0.91
N GLU A 114 17.84 -5.74 -0.56
CA GLU A 114 18.95 -5.92 0.36
C GLU A 114 18.61 -5.25 1.69
N ASP A 115 19.32 -5.65 2.76
CA ASP A 115 19.19 -5.10 4.12
C ASP A 115 17.75 -5.12 4.67
N TRP A 116 16.98 -6.16 4.35
CA TRP A 116 15.56 -6.23 4.74
C TRP A 116 15.27 -7.15 5.93
N ILE A 117 16.30 -7.74 6.54
CA ILE A 117 16.18 -8.56 7.76
C ILE A 117 16.91 -7.83 8.87
N TRP A 118 16.15 -7.19 9.75
CA TRP A 118 16.68 -6.41 10.87
C TRP A 118 16.57 -7.18 12.18
N GLU A 119 17.40 -6.79 13.13
CA GLU A 119 17.49 -7.37 14.47
C GLU A 119 16.98 -6.36 15.51
N LYS A 120 16.41 -6.86 16.60
CA LYS A 120 16.17 -6.12 17.84
C LYS A 120 16.02 -7.09 19.01
N ASN A 121 16.88 -6.99 20.02
CA ASN A 121 16.82 -7.74 21.28
C ASN A 121 16.77 -9.28 21.11
N GLY A 122 17.60 -9.83 20.23
CA GLY A 122 17.66 -11.25 19.88
C GLY A 122 16.53 -11.74 18.97
N ARG A 123 15.72 -10.84 18.39
CA ARG A 123 14.57 -11.17 17.53
C ARG A 123 14.74 -10.57 16.15
N TRP A 124 14.19 -11.26 15.14
CA TRP A 124 14.39 -10.93 13.72
C TRP A 124 13.09 -10.43 13.07
N TYR A 125 13.20 -9.38 12.26
CA TYR A 125 12.06 -8.70 11.67
C TYR A 125 12.21 -8.55 10.15
N ASP A 126 11.09 -8.60 9.44
CA ASP A 126 11.00 -8.16 8.04
C ASP A 126 10.93 -6.62 8.02
N ALA A 127 12.04 -5.96 7.68
CA ALA A 127 12.15 -4.49 7.66
C ALA A 127 11.19 -3.82 6.67
N LEU A 128 10.68 -4.59 5.71
CA LEU A 128 9.73 -4.10 4.70
C LEU A 128 8.28 -4.27 5.16
N ARG A 129 8.05 -4.97 6.29
CA ARG A 129 6.76 -5.18 6.96
C ARG A 129 6.93 -5.23 8.49
N PRO A 130 7.58 -4.23 9.11
CA PRO A 130 8.13 -4.35 10.47
C PRO A 130 7.07 -4.52 11.56
N GLY A 131 5.82 -4.11 11.30
CA GLY A 131 4.70 -4.28 12.24
C GLY A 131 3.89 -5.57 12.08
N VAL A 132 4.18 -6.42 11.08
CA VAL A 132 3.37 -7.63 10.80
C VAL A 132 3.61 -8.74 11.83
N GLU A 133 4.86 -8.86 12.30
CA GLU A 133 5.26 -9.74 13.40
C GLU A 133 5.76 -8.87 14.56
N PRO A 134 4.86 -8.35 15.42
CA PRO A 134 5.17 -7.28 16.38
C PRO A 134 6.18 -7.68 17.46
N ASP A 135 6.34 -8.98 17.73
CA ASP A 135 7.29 -9.53 18.72
C ASP A 135 8.59 -10.06 18.08
N GLY A 136 8.72 -9.90 16.75
CA GLY A 136 9.78 -10.50 15.96
C GLY A 136 9.75 -12.03 15.93
N LEU A 137 10.55 -12.59 15.04
CA LEU A 137 10.72 -14.03 14.83
C LEU A 137 12.00 -14.52 15.53
N ALA A 138 12.07 -15.82 15.80
CA ALA A 138 13.18 -16.41 16.50
C ALA A 138 14.44 -16.50 15.61
N THR A 139 14.27 -16.64 14.29
CA THR A 139 15.40 -16.78 13.36
C THR A 139 15.23 -15.95 12.08
N LYS A 140 16.37 -15.62 11.43
CA LYS A 140 16.37 -15.04 10.08
C LYS A 140 15.67 -15.95 9.05
N ALA A 141 15.80 -17.27 9.21
CA ALA A 141 15.20 -18.25 8.30
C ALA A 141 13.66 -18.17 8.32
N GLU A 142 13.05 -17.93 9.48
CA GLU A 142 11.60 -17.71 9.59
C GLU A 142 11.17 -16.43 8.87
N VAL A 143 11.95 -15.33 9.01
CA VAL A 143 11.69 -14.09 8.27
C VAL A 143 11.67 -14.36 6.76
N VAL A 144 12.67 -15.10 6.26
CA VAL A 144 12.76 -15.51 4.85
C VAL A 144 11.58 -16.35 4.41
N ALA A 145 11.22 -17.38 5.19
CA ALA A 145 10.10 -18.26 4.87
C ALA A 145 8.76 -17.50 4.83
N MET A 146 8.52 -16.63 5.82
CA MET A 146 7.31 -15.81 5.88
C MET A 146 7.24 -14.77 4.76
N ARG A 147 8.37 -14.17 4.38
CA ARG A 147 8.47 -13.28 3.20
C ARG A 147 8.12 -14.02 1.92
N ALA A 148 8.70 -15.20 1.71
CA ALA A 148 8.44 -16.01 0.53
C ALA A 148 6.96 -16.40 0.43
N ALA A 149 6.36 -16.85 1.53
CA ALA A 149 4.94 -17.17 1.60
C ALA A 149 4.06 -15.94 1.27
N HIS A 150 4.38 -14.78 1.83
CA HIS A 150 3.69 -13.52 1.55
C HIS A 150 3.74 -13.15 0.07
N LEU A 151 4.92 -13.17 -0.57
CA LEU A 151 5.07 -12.82 -1.98
C LEU A 151 4.25 -13.74 -2.90
N ILE A 152 4.13 -15.03 -2.57
CA ILE A 152 3.25 -15.96 -3.30
C ILE A 152 1.78 -15.51 -3.20
N ARG A 153 1.33 -15.10 -2.02
CA ARG A 153 -0.05 -14.62 -1.79
C ARG A 153 -0.31 -13.28 -2.48
N VAL A 154 0.63 -12.34 -2.43
CA VAL A 154 0.55 -11.07 -3.16
C VAL A 154 0.53 -11.30 -4.67
N LYS A 155 1.30 -12.26 -5.20
CA LYS A 155 1.25 -12.65 -6.62
C LYS A 155 -0.14 -13.15 -7.02
N LYS A 156 -0.78 -13.96 -6.17
CA LYS A 156 -2.15 -14.42 -6.38
C LYS A 156 -3.13 -13.24 -6.37
N LEU A 157 -3.00 -12.33 -5.40
CA LEU A 157 -3.82 -11.12 -5.31
C LEU A 157 -3.75 -10.28 -6.60
N PHE A 158 -2.54 -10.01 -7.10
CA PHE A 158 -2.36 -9.22 -8.32
C PHE A 158 -2.95 -9.87 -9.58
N LYS A 159 -3.00 -11.21 -9.64
CA LYS A 159 -3.65 -11.94 -10.73
C LYS A 159 -5.18 -11.90 -10.64
N GLU A 160 -5.74 -11.83 -9.44
CA GLU A 160 -7.18 -11.94 -9.20
C GLU A 160 -7.90 -10.60 -9.15
N MET A 161 -7.24 -9.54 -8.68
CA MET A 161 -7.88 -8.22 -8.55
C MET A 161 -8.29 -7.66 -9.91
N THR A 162 -9.48 -7.05 -9.97
CA THR A 162 -9.97 -6.31 -11.15
C THR A 162 -10.05 -4.81 -10.90
N VAL A 163 -10.04 -4.41 -9.63
CA VAL A 163 -9.98 -3.03 -9.16
C VAL A 163 -8.91 -2.93 -8.10
N PHE A 164 -7.99 -1.98 -8.23
CA PHE A 164 -6.98 -1.72 -7.22
C PHE A 164 -7.13 -0.31 -6.64
N VAL A 165 -7.44 -0.23 -5.35
CA VAL A 165 -7.48 1.03 -4.61
C VAL A 165 -6.17 1.22 -3.89
N PHE A 166 -5.38 2.20 -4.33
CA PHE A 166 -4.14 2.59 -3.67
C PHE A 166 -4.27 3.98 -3.04
N THR A 167 -4.09 4.08 -1.72
CA THR A 167 -4.06 5.36 -1.02
C THR A 167 -2.62 5.82 -0.82
N MET A 168 -2.19 6.79 -1.62
CA MET A 168 -0.88 7.44 -1.47
C MET A 168 -0.78 8.16 -0.12
N GLY A 169 0.41 8.14 0.49
CA GLY A 169 0.63 8.71 1.81
C GLY A 169 1.72 9.76 1.85
N LEU A 170 2.98 9.30 1.77
CA LEU A 170 4.16 10.09 2.08
C LEU A 170 5.09 10.15 0.86
N THR A 171 5.84 11.25 0.76
CA THR A 171 6.97 11.37 -0.19
C THR A 171 8.31 11.20 0.52
N GLU A 172 8.35 11.41 1.83
CA GLU A 172 9.48 11.17 2.72
C GLU A 172 9.64 9.69 3.03
N ALA A 173 10.81 9.14 2.73
CA ALA A 173 11.12 7.73 2.95
C ALA A 173 12.54 7.54 3.47
N TRP A 174 12.79 6.32 3.96
CA TRP A 174 14.14 5.84 4.28
C TRP A 174 14.56 4.80 3.26
N VAL A 175 15.83 4.82 2.88
CA VAL A 175 16.36 3.89 1.88
C VAL A 175 17.67 3.27 2.33
N HIS A 176 17.89 2.02 1.93
CA HIS A 176 19.22 1.41 1.87
C HIS A 176 20.01 2.06 0.73
N ARG A 177 21.11 2.74 1.04
CA ARG A 177 21.89 3.48 0.04
C ARG A 177 22.41 2.57 -1.08
N PRO A 178 22.99 1.38 -0.81
CA PRO A 178 23.55 0.54 -1.86
C PRO A 178 22.52 0.01 -2.86
N SER A 179 21.40 -0.54 -2.37
CA SER A 179 20.41 -1.23 -3.23
C SER A 179 19.22 -0.36 -3.64
N GLY A 180 19.02 0.76 -2.95
CA GLY A 180 17.82 1.58 -3.08
C GLY A 180 16.56 0.94 -2.48
N THR A 181 16.67 -0.13 -1.67
CA THR A 181 15.54 -0.71 -0.91
C THR A 181 14.84 0.41 -0.13
N VAL A 182 13.54 0.64 -0.36
CA VAL A 182 12.76 1.63 0.37
C VAL A 182 12.09 0.97 1.58
N TYR A 183 12.24 1.58 2.74
CA TYR A 183 11.63 1.12 3.99
C TYR A 183 10.32 1.87 4.27
N PRO A 184 9.30 1.19 4.80
CA PRO A 184 8.04 1.83 5.19
C PRO A 184 8.20 2.74 6.41
N LEU A 185 9.21 2.51 7.24
CA LEU A 185 9.55 3.26 8.45
C LEU A 185 11.07 3.43 8.54
N GLY A 186 11.52 4.44 9.28
CA GLY A 186 12.95 4.62 9.55
C GLY A 186 13.52 3.50 10.43
N PRO A 187 14.77 3.07 10.19
CA PRO A 187 15.46 2.16 11.10
C PRO A 187 15.42 2.68 12.54
N GLY A 188 15.25 1.80 13.52
CA GLY A 188 15.13 2.15 14.93
C GLY A 188 13.73 2.57 15.39
N THR A 189 12.78 2.80 14.47
CA THR A 189 11.39 3.16 14.84
C THR A 189 10.65 1.98 15.49
N LEU A 190 10.69 0.81 14.86
CA LEU A 190 10.13 -0.43 15.40
C LEU A 190 11.24 -1.45 15.68
N CYS A 191 12.16 -1.61 14.74
CA CYS A 191 13.29 -2.52 14.76
C CYS A 191 14.44 -1.98 13.88
N GLY A 192 15.58 -2.68 13.90
CA GLY A 192 16.80 -2.25 13.22
C GLY A 192 17.47 -1.07 13.89
N GLU A 193 18.65 -0.71 13.39
CA GLU A 193 19.44 0.42 13.88
C GLU A 193 19.77 1.35 12.72
N TYR A 194 19.68 2.64 12.97
CA TYR A 194 20.05 3.63 11.97
C TYR A 194 21.57 3.74 11.87
N ASP A 195 22.06 3.59 10.65
CA ASP A 195 23.45 3.82 10.28
C ASP A 195 23.47 4.81 9.10
N PRO A 196 24.06 6.02 9.25
CA PRO A 196 24.10 7.03 8.20
C PRO A 196 24.93 6.64 6.97
N GLY A 197 25.83 5.67 7.09
CA GLY A 197 26.61 5.10 5.99
C GLY A 197 25.84 4.06 5.18
N VAL A 198 24.83 3.42 5.77
CA VAL A 198 23.97 2.40 5.15
C VAL A 198 22.62 2.97 4.72
N HIS A 199 22.08 3.90 5.50
CA HIS A 199 20.73 4.42 5.36
C HIS A 199 20.74 5.90 4.97
N ALA A 200 19.74 6.29 4.17
CA ALA A 200 19.52 7.68 3.83
C ALA A 200 18.04 8.04 3.94
N PHE A 201 17.79 9.27 4.37
CA PHE A 201 16.51 9.92 4.17
C PHE A 201 16.40 10.41 2.72
N VAL A 202 15.23 10.22 2.12
CA VAL A 202 14.90 10.77 0.79
C VAL A 202 13.53 11.42 0.84
N ASN A 203 13.33 12.48 0.05
CA ASN A 203 12.01 13.02 -0.24
C ASN A 203 11.77 12.93 -1.75
N PHE A 204 10.82 12.11 -2.17
CA PHE A 204 10.53 11.89 -3.58
C PHE A 204 9.85 13.11 -4.19
N THR A 205 10.40 13.58 -5.31
CA THR A 205 9.80 14.65 -6.11
C THR A 205 8.48 14.19 -6.72
N HIS A 206 7.61 15.16 -7.05
CA HIS A 206 6.38 14.90 -7.80
C HIS A 206 6.63 14.02 -9.05
N LYS A 207 7.68 14.32 -9.83
CA LYS A 207 8.01 13.55 -11.04
C LYS A 207 8.32 12.09 -10.69
N GLN A 208 9.16 11.84 -9.67
CA GLN A 208 9.48 10.48 -9.25
C GLN A 208 8.22 9.73 -8.78
N VAL A 209 7.34 10.38 -8.04
CA VAL A 209 6.08 9.77 -7.58
C VAL A 209 5.20 9.36 -8.76
N VAL A 210 5.05 10.24 -9.76
CA VAL A 210 4.26 9.98 -10.97
C VAL A 210 4.89 8.88 -11.83
N ASP A 211 6.20 8.89 -12.01
CA ASP A 211 6.93 7.88 -12.78
C ASP A 211 6.80 6.50 -12.10
N ASP A 212 6.98 6.43 -10.78
CA ASP A 212 6.86 5.20 -10.00
C ASP A 212 5.43 4.63 -10.03
N PHE A 213 4.42 5.50 -9.94
CA PHE A 213 3.03 5.08 -10.04
C PHE A 213 2.67 4.58 -11.45
N SER A 214 3.17 5.25 -12.48
CA SER A 214 2.96 4.85 -13.88
C SER A 214 3.58 3.48 -14.15
N ALA A 215 4.84 3.28 -13.73
CA ALA A 215 5.51 2.00 -13.84
C ALA A 215 4.80 0.89 -13.03
N THR A 216 4.31 1.20 -11.83
CA THR A 216 3.53 0.28 -11.02
C THR A 216 2.27 -0.18 -11.78
N ARG A 217 1.52 0.77 -12.35
CA ARG A 217 0.30 0.48 -13.10
C ARG A 217 0.57 -0.41 -14.31
N GLU A 218 1.65 -0.17 -15.05
CA GLU A 218 2.07 -1.02 -16.17
C GLU A 218 2.40 -2.45 -15.70
N LEU A 219 3.18 -2.59 -14.63
CA LEU A 219 3.52 -3.90 -14.08
C LEU A 219 2.31 -4.65 -13.55
N LEU A 220 1.38 -3.98 -12.86
CA LEU A 220 0.15 -4.61 -12.39
C LEU A 220 -0.74 -5.05 -13.55
N ARG A 221 -0.83 -4.25 -14.62
CA ARG A 221 -1.58 -4.60 -15.83
C ARG A 221 -0.99 -5.78 -16.60
N SER A 222 0.30 -6.07 -16.43
CA SER A 222 0.89 -7.30 -16.96
C SER A 222 0.39 -8.58 -16.26
N PHE A 223 -0.24 -8.48 -15.07
CA PHE A 223 -0.95 -9.59 -14.44
C PHE A 223 -2.42 -9.64 -14.87
N ASN A 224 -3.06 -8.49 -15.02
CA ASN A 224 -4.44 -8.36 -15.49
C ASN A 224 -4.59 -7.10 -16.39
N PRO A 225 -4.64 -7.26 -17.73
CA PRO A 225 -4.73 -6.14 -18.67
C PRO A 225 -5.95 -5.23 -18.46
N ASN A 226 -7.03 -5.77 -17.89
CA ASN A 226 -8.28 -5.07 -17.64
C ASN A 226 -8.36 -4.43 -16.24
N LEU A 227 -7.24 -4.40 -15.50
CA LEU A 227 -7.19 -3.79 -14.17
C LEU A 227 -7.59 -2.31 -14.22
N LYS A 228 -8.55 -1.99 -13.35
CA LYS A 228 -9.05 -0.65 -13.08
C LYS A 228 -8.29 -0.03 -11.91
#